data_AF-A0A8C9KNB2-F1
#
_entry.id   AF-A0A8C9KNB2-F1
#
_cell.length_a   1.000
_cell.length_b   1.000
_cell.length_c   1.000
_cell.angle_alpha   90.00
_cell.angle_beta   90.00
_cell.angle_gamma   90.00
#
_symmetry.space_group_name_H-M   'P 1'
#
loop_
_entity.id
_entity.type
_entity.pdbx_description
1 polymer ?
#
loop_
_entity_poly.entity_id
_entity_poly.type
_entity_poly.pdbx_seq_one_letter_code
_entity_poly.pdbx_strand_id
1 'polypeptide(L)'
;NPFKSMAAAKLLHDSGLNVVVLEARDRVGGRTYTIRNQEVKYVDLGGSYVGPTQNRILRLAKELGLETYKVNEVEHLIHHVKGKSYPFRGPFPPVWNPIVYLDHNNLWRTMDDMGREIPSDAPWKAPLAEEWDHMTMKELLDKICWTESAKQLATLFVNLCVTAETHEVSALWFLWYVKQCGGTTRIISTTNGGLGPIHSPTIPAENRHA
;
A
#
# COMPACT_ATOMS: atom_id res chain seq x y z
N ASN A 1 -0.91 12.25 -11.06
CA ASN A 1 -0.65 11.97 -9.63
C ASN A 1 0.23 13.09 -9.08
N PRO A 2 -0.37 14.13 -8.47
CA PRO A 2 0.34 15.39 -8.19
C PRO A 2 1.53 15.28 -7.23
N PHE A 3 1.61 14.26 -6.37
CA PHE A 3 2.84 14.05 -5.57
C PHE A 3 4.08 13.77 -6.44
N LYS A 4 3.93 12.94 -7.49
CA LYS A 4 5.01 12.66 -8.45
C LYS A 4 5.36 13.92 -9.25
N SER A 5 4.34 14.68 -9.65
CA SER A 5 4.52 15.93 -10.41
C SER A 5 5.26 16.98 -9.58
N MET A 6 4.94 17.16 -8.31
CA MET A 6 5.64 18.10 -7.42
C MET A 6 7.10 17.67 -7.17
N ALA A 7 7.36 16.38 -6.97
CA ALA A 7 8.73 15.88 -6.81
C ALA A 7 9.57 16.08 -8.08
N ALA A 8 8.98 15.84 -9.26
CA ALA A 8 9.65 16.09 -10.54
C ALA A 8 9.90 17.60 -10.76
N ALA A 9 8.90 18.44 -10.48
CA ALA A 9 9.01 19.89 -10.60
C ALA A 9 10.10 20.45 -9.69
N LYS A 10 10.17 19.98 -8.44
CA LYS A 10 11.25 20.33 -7.51
C LYS A 10 12.62 19.97 -8.08
N LEU A 11 12.80 18.73 -8.55
CA LEU A 11 14.08 18.28 -9.11
C LEU A 11 14.52 19.12 -10.32
N LEU A 12 13.60 19.44 -11.23
CA LEU A 12 13.88 20.28 -12.39
C LEU A 12 14.19 21.72 -12.00
N HIS A 13 13.44 22.28 -11.04
CA HIS A 13 13.66 23.62 -10.51
C HIS A 13 15.01 23.75 -9.81
N ASP A 14 15.36 22.80 -8.94
CA ASP A 14 16.66 22.74 -8.27
C ASP A 14 17.82 22.60 -9.28
N SER A 15 17.54 22.07 -10.48
CA SER A 15 18.51 21.97 -11.59
C SER A 15 18.59 23.25 -12.44
N GLY A 16 17.94 24.34 -12.02
CA GLY A 16 17.99 25.64 -12.70
C GLY A 16 17.04 25.79 -13.90
N LEU A 17 16.09 24.85 -14.08
CA LEU A 17 15.10 24.95 -15.14
C LEU A 17 13.87 25.76 -14.70
N ASN A 18 13.26 26.45 -15.66
CA ASN A 18 11.97 27.09 -15.47
C ASN A 18 10.85 26.05 -15.55
N VAL A 19 10.07 25.91 -14.48
CA VAL A 19 9.05 24.86 -14.35
C VAL A 19 7.70 25.50 -14.06
N VAL A 20 6.67 25.01 -14.76
CA VAL A 20 5.27 25.33 -14.47
C VAL A 20 4.54 24.04 -14.12
N VAL A 21 3.74 24.06 -13.05
CA VAL A 21 2.88 22.94 -12.65
C VAL A 21 1.42 23.35 -12.85
N LEU A 22 0.72 22.64 -13.73
CA LEU A 22 -0.72 22.82 -13.96
C LEU A 22 -1.49 21.78 -13.14
N GLU A 23 -2.28 22.23 -12.17
CA GLU A 23 -3.14 21.40 -11.33
C GLU A 23 -4.60 21.64 -11.70
N ALA A 24 -5.36 20.56 -11.82
CA ALA A 24 -6.77 20.61 -12.22
C ALA A 24 -7.68 21.03 -11.06
N ARG A 25 -7.27 20.76 -9.82
CA ARG A 25 -7.99 21.15 -8.60
C ARG A 25 -7.53 22.52 -8.09
N ASP A 26 -8.29 23.02 -7.13
CA ASP A 26 -7.96 24.19 -6.30
C ASP A 26 -6.90 23.90 -5.22
N ARG A 27 -6.38 22.66 -5.17
CA ARG A 27 -5.38 22.20 -4.21
C ARG A 27 -4.40 21.23 -4.84
N VAL A 28 -3.19 21.18 -4.29
CA VAL A 28 -2.19 20.14 -4.58
C VAL A 28 -2.47 18.85 -3.78
N GLY A 29 -1.61 17.84 -3.96
CA GLY A 29 -1.63 16.58 -3.19
C GLY A 29 -2.45 15.45 -3.80
N GLY A 30 -3.54 15.76 -4.52
CA GLY A 30 -4.33 14.75 -5.26
C GLY A 30 -4.90 13.66 -4.35
N ARG A 31 -4.31 12.46 -4.41
CA ARG A 31 -4.71 11.29 -3.59
C ARG A 31 -4.21 11.37 -2.14
N THR A 32 -3.40 12.37 -1.80
CA THR A 32 -3.13 12.76 -0.41
C THR A 32 -3.92 14.02 -0.12
N TYR A 33 -4.65 14.04 1.00
CA TYR A 33 -5.49 15.19 1.37
C TYR A 33 -5.65 15.28 2.88
N THR A 34 -4.99 16.25 3.49
CA THR A 34 -5.08 16.54 4.92
C THR A 34 -6.09 17.67 5.15
N ILE A 35 -7.17 17.39 5.87
CA ILE A 35 -8.11 18.42 6.33
C ILE A 35 -7.67 18.95 7.69
N ARG A 36 -8.10 20.16 8.03
CA ARG A 36 -7.82 20.82 9.31
C ARG A 36 -9.06 21.54 9.80
N ASN A 37 -9.45 21.30 11.04
CA ASN A 37 -10.55 21.98 11.73
C ASN A 37 -10.34 21.87 13.25
N GLN A 38 -11.28 22.42 14.04
CA GLN A 38 -11.16 22.46 15.50
C GLN A 38 -11.36 21.07 16.14
N GLU A 39 -12.11 20.19 15.49
CA GLU A 39 -12.52 18.89 16.00
C GLU A 39 -11.40 17.85 15.88
N VAL A 40 -10.70 17.84 14.74
CA VAL A 40 -9.68 16.82 14.43
C VAL A 40 -8.26 17.34 14.49
N LYS A 41 -8.08 18.67 14.61
CA LYS A 41 -6.80 19.40 14.42
C LYS A 41 -6.25 19.23 13.00
N TYR A 42 -5.90 18.01 12.62
CA TYR A 42 -5.65 17.58 11.25
C TYR A 42 -6.00 16.09 11.09
N VAL A 43 -6.49 15.69 9.92
CA VAL A 43 -6.67 14.28 9.58
C VAL A 43 -6.47 14.07 8.08
N ASP A 44 -5.78 12.99 7.72
CA ASP A 44 -5.60 12.59 6.33
C ASP A 44 -6.79 11.76 5.85
N LEU A 45 -7.44 12.26 4.80
CA LEU A 45 -8.54 11.57 4.09
C LEU A 45 -8.05 10.81 2.84
N GLY A 46 -6.74 10.76 2.64
CA GLY A 46 -6.08 10.12 1.50
C GLY A 46 -4.96 9.18 1.94
N GLY A 47 -3.91 9.04 1.14
CA GLY A 47 -2.73 8.26 1.53
C GLY A 47 -1.94 8.91 2.67
N SER A 48 -1.66 8.14 3.73
CA SER A 48 -1.07 8.65 4.98
C SER A 48 0.11 7.82 5.50
N TYR A 49 0.14 6.53 5.16
CA TYR A 49 1.13 5.58 5.69
C TYR A 49 2.41 5.59 4.86
N VAL A 50 3.54 5.69 5.54
CA VAL A 50 4.88 5.43 5.01
C VAL A 50 5.55 4.34 5.84
N GLY A 51 6.51 3.62 5.26
CA GLY A 51 7.17 2.52 5.96
C GLY A 51 8.64 2.39 5.60
N PRO A 52 9.39 1.52 6.30
CA PRO A 52 10.78 1.30 5.96
C PRO A 52 10.86 0.71 4.54
N THR A 53 12.01 0.83 3.86
CA THR A 53 12.23 0.64 2.41
C THR A 53 11.60 1.70 1.50
N GLN A 54 10.64 2.51 1.96
CA GLN A 54 10.12 3.66 1.21
C GLN A 54 11.04 4.90 1.32
N ASN A 55 12.33 4.71 1.04
CA ASN A 55 13.38 5.67 1.35
C ASN A 55 13.24 7.01 0.60
N ARG A 56 12.67 7.00 -0.61
CA ARG A 56 12.52 8.21 -1.43
C ARG A 56 11.54 9.20 -0.80
N ILE A 57 10.39 8.73 -0.32
CA ILE A 57 9.39 9.57 0.35
C ILE A 57 9.90 10.04 1.70
N LEU A 58 10.54 9.16 2.48
CA LEU A 58 11.12 9.53 3.78
C LEU A 58 12.22 10.59 3.64
N ARG A 59 13.08 10.48 2.63
CA ARG A 59 14.12 11.49 2.34
C ARG A 59 13.50 12.83 1.98
N LEU A 60 12.53 12.84 1.07
CA LEU A 60 11.86 14.08 0.65
C LEU A 60 11.10 14.74 1.81
N ALA A 61 10.41 13.94 2.62
CA ALA A 61 9.73 14.43 3.82
C ALA A 61 10.72 15.10 4.79
N LYS A 62 11.86 14.44 5.06
CA LYS A 62 12.91 14.99 5.91
C LYS A 62 13.50 16.29 5.35
N GLU A 63 13.74 16.36 4.05
CA GLU A 63 14.24 17.57 3.37
C GLU A 63 13.27 18.75 3.51
N LEU A 64 11.97 18.46 3.50
CA LEU A 64 10.90 19.44 3.71
C LEU A 64 10.62 19.74 5.19
N GLY A 65 11.43 19.21 6.12
CA GLY A 65 11.25 19.43 7.56
C GLY A 65 10.05 18.69 8.17
N LEU A 66 9.58 17.61 7.52
CA LEU A 66 8.48 16.79 8.00
C LEU A 66 8.98 15.66 8.91
N GLU A 67 8.22 15.40 9.96
CA GLU A 67 8.44 14.29 10.88
C GLU A 67 7.41 13.18 10.68
N THR A 68 7.78 11.96 11.10
CA THR A 68 6.90 10.79 11.12
C THR A 68 6.72 10.29 12.54
N TYR A 69 5.55 9.74 12.85
CA TYR A 69 5.29 9.06 14.12
C TYR A 69 4.80 7.63 13.87
N LYS A 70 5.06 6.71 14.80
CA LYS A 70 4.66 5.30 14.64
C LYS A 70 3.15 5.14 14.79
N VAL A 71 2.56 4.31 13.93
CA VAL A 71 1.19 3.81 14.14
C VAL A 71 1.15 3.01 15.44
N ASN A 72 0.06 3.13 16.20
CA ASN A 72 -0.09 2.37 17.43
C ASN A 72 -0.29 0.88 17.15
N GLU A 73 0.72 0.07 17.47
CA GLU A 73 0.70 -1.41 17.44
C GLU A 73 1.06 -2.01 18.82
N VAL A 74 0.94 -1.24 19.90
CA VAL A 74 1.32 -1.70 21.25
C VAL A 74 0.40 -2.84 21.73
N GLU A 75 -0.89 -2.70 21.42
CA GLU A 75 -1.92 -3.64 21.86
C GLU A 75 -2.17 -4.76 20.85
N HIS A 76 -3.05 -5.70 21.23
CA HIS A 76 -3.46 -6.78 20.34
C HIS A 76 -4.25 -6.27 19.14
N LEU A 77 -3.90 -6.77 17.96
CA LEU A 77 -4.74 -6.68 16.77
C LEU A 77 -5.94 -7.61 16.95
N ILE A 78 -7.07 -7.28 16.33
CA ILE A 78 -8.29 -8.09 16.38
C ILE A 78 -8.59 -8.66 14.99
N HIS A 79 -8.66 -9.99 14.90
CA HIS A 79 -9.29 -10.65 13.75
C HIS A 79 -10.74 -10.96 14.12
N HIS A 80 -11.69 -10.30 13.46
CA HIS A 80 -13.12 -10.54 13.68
C HIS A 80 -13.70 -11.42 12.58
N VAL A 81 -14.15 -12.62 12.93
CA VAL A 81 -14.67 -13.59 11.98
C VAL A 81 -15.86 -14.34 12.59
N LYS A 82 -16.91 -14.54 11.80
CA LYS A 82 -18.16 -15.23 12.21
C LYS A 82 -18.74 -14.69 13.53
N GLY A 83 -18.72 -13.36 13.70
CA GLY A 83 -19.29 -12.68 14.87
C GLY A 83 -18.44 -12.77 16.14
N LYS A 84 -17.22 -13.30 16.07
CA LYS A 84 -16.30 -13.42 17.22
C LYS A 84 -15.00 -12.70 16.96
N SER A 85 -14.43 -12.11 18.02
CA SER A 85 -13.17 -11.38 17.98
C SER A 85 -12.04 -12.19 18.58
N TYR A 86 -10.94 -12.32 17.84
CA TYR A 86 -9.75 -13.07 18.23
C TYR A 86 -8.55 -12.11 18.34
N PRO A 87 -8.06 -11.80 19.55
CA PRO A 87 -6.87 -10.97 19.72
C PRO A 87 -5.61 -11.72 19.31
N PHE A 88 -4.69 -11.02 18.64
CA PHE A 88 -3.40 -11.58 18.21
C PHE A 88 -2.28 -10.54 18.13
N ARG A 89 -1.05 -11.04 17.97
CA ARG A 89 0.15 -10.25 17.64
C ARG A 89 0.80 -10.80 16.39
N GLY A 90 1.48 -9.92 15.65
CA GLY A 90 2.16 -10.26 14.42
C GLY A 90 1.37 -9.89 13.16
N PRO A 91 1.94 -10.16 11.97
CA PRO A 91 1.41 -9.65 10.71
C PRO A 91 0.16 -10.40 10.21
N PHE A 92 -0.05 -11.63 10.66
CA PHE A 92 -1.17 -12.46 10.23
C PHE A 92 -1.91 -13.07 11.43
N PRO A 93 -3.25 -13.23 11.35
CA PRO A 93 -4.01 -13.91 12.39
C PRO A 93 -3.55 -15.37 12.58
N PRO A 94 -3.40 -15.85 13.83
CA PRO A 94 -3.01 -17.23 14.10
C PRO A 94 -4.14 -18.20 13.75
N VAL A 95 -3.76 -19.39 13.31
CA VAL A 95 -4.69 -20.48 12.98
C VAL A 95 -4.26 -21.74 13.75
N TRP A 96 -5.20 -22.36 14.45
CA TRP A 96 -4.92 -23.47 15.37
C TRP A 96 -5.15 -24.86 14.77
N ASN A 97 -6.02 -24.95 13.75
CA ASN A 97 -6.24 -26.22 13.05
C ASN A 97 -5.03 -26.49 12.14
N PRO A 98 -4.34 -27.64 12.27
CA PRO A 98 -3.13 -27.94 11.50
C PRO A 98 -3.33 -27.91 9.97
N ILE A 99 -4.48 -28.35 9.47
CA ILE A 99 -4.77 -28.33 8.02
C ILE A 99 -4.95 -26.90 7.54
N VAL A 100 -5.69 -26.09 8.30
CA VAL A 100 -5.87 -24.66 8.00
C VAL A 100 -4.54 -23.92 8.09
N TYR A 101 -3.69 -24.27 9.06
CA TYR A 101 -2.35 -23.72 9.20
C TYR A 101 -1.48 -23.99 7.97
N LEU A 102 -1.42 -25.25 7.52
CA LEU A 102 -0.66 -25.62 6.33
C LEU A 102 -1.17 -24.88 5.09
N ASP A 103 -2.48 -24.73 4.95
CA ASP A 103 -3.10 -24.01 3.83
C ASP A 103 -2.77 -22.51 3.84
N HIS A 104 -2.85 -21.84 5.01
CA HIS A 104 -2.45 -20.44 5.14
C HIS A 104 -0.96 -20.25 4.87
N ASN A 105 -0.11 -21.13 5.41
CA ASN A 105 1.33 -21.09 5.15
C ASN A 105 1.62 -21.27 3.66
N ASN A 106 0.95 -22.24 3.02
CA ASN A 106 1.11 -22.49 1.60
C ASN A 106 0.65 -21.32 0.75
N LEU A 107 -0.49 -20.69 1.06
CA LEU A 107 -1.01 -19.51 0.36
C LEU A 107 0.04 -18.38 0.31
N TRP A 108 0.52 -17.92 1.47
CA TRP A 108 1.42 -16.78 1.52
C TRP A 108 2.78 -17.10 0.89
N ARG A 109 3.31 -18.30 1.14
CA ARG A 109 4.54 -18.78 0.52
C ARG A 109 4.40 -18.84 -1.00
N THR A 110 3.32 -19.44 -1.51
CA THR A 110 3.10 -19.58 -2.96
C THR A 110 3.01 -18.22 -3.64
N MET A 111 2.32 -17.25 -3.05
CA MET A 111 2.27 -15.89 -3.61
C MET A 111 3.66 -15.23 -3.69
N ASP A 112 4.46 -15.32 -2.64
CA ASP A 112 5.82 -14.78 -2.64
C ASP A 112 6.74 -15.55 -3.59
N ASP A 113 6.57 -16.86 -3.71
CA ASP A 113 7.32 -17.73 -4.63
C ASP A 113 7.03 -17.37 -6.09
N MET A 114 5.75 -17.27 -6.47
CA MET A 114 5.34 -16.80 -7.80
C MET A 114 5.82 -15.36 -8.06
N GLY A 115 5.76 -14.49 -7.05
CA GLY A 115 6.26 -13.12 -7.15
C GLY A 115 7.75 -13.02 -7.47
N ARG A 116 8.58 -13.96 -7.00
CA ARG A 116 10.02 -13.98 -7.30
C ARG A 116 10.33 -14.24 -8.77
N GLU A 117 9.46 -14.96 -9.47
CA GLU A 117 9.59 -15.22 -10.91
C GLU A 117 9.23 -14.00 -11.78
N ILE A 118 8.66 -12.94 -11.19
CA ILE A 118 8.17 -11.77 -11.92
C ILE A 118 9.21 -10.63 -11.88
N PRO A 119 9.77 -10.22 -13.04
CA PRO A 119 10.65 -9.05 -13.10
C PRO A 119 9.93 -7.78 -12.64
N SER A 120 10.55 -6.97 -11.79
CA SER A 120 9.90 -5.78 -11.21
C SER A 120 9.63 -4.68 -12.23
N ASP A 121 10.52 -4.52 -13.20
CA ASP A 121 10.49 -3.51 -14.26
C ASP A 121 9.78 -3.98 -15.54
N ALA A 122 9.55 -5.29 -15.67
CA ALA A 122 8.89 -5.90 -16.83
C ALA A 122 8.08 -7.16 -16.45
N PRO A 123 6.95 -7.02 -15.73
CA PRO A 123 6.15 -8.18 -15.29
C PRO A 123 5.66 -9.07 -16.43
N TRP A 124 5.40 -8.51 -17.60
CA TRP A 124 5.01 -9.23 -18.82
C TRP A 124 6.10 -10.16 -19.38
N LYS A 125 7.33 -10.13 -18.83
CA LYS A 125 8.41 -11.06 -19.18
C LYS A 125 8.53 -12.26 -18.22
N ALA A 126 7.64 -12.39 -17.23
CA ALA A 126 7.65 -13.55 -16.36
C ALA A 126 7.47 -14.85 -17.18
N PRO A 127 8.07 -15.99 -16.77
CA PRO A 127 8.01 -17.24 -17.54
C PRO A 127 6.58 -17.72 -17.85
N LEU A 128 5.65 -17.46 -16.93
CA LEU A 128 4.22 -17.81 -17.06
C LEU A 128 3.33 -16.56 -17.12
N ALA A 129 3.85 -15.44 -17.65
CA ALA A 129 3.12 -14.15 -17.66
C ALA A 129 1.74 -14.26 -18.33
N GLU A 130 1.66 -14.86 -19.51
CA GLU A 130 0.41 -15.01 -20.25
C GLU A 130 -0.62 -15.83 -19.43
N GLU A 131 -0.21 -16.98 -18.88
CA GLU A 131 -1.11 -17.80 -18.07
C GLU A 131 -1.63 -17.05 -16.83
N TRP A 132 -0.74 -16.36 -16.11
CA TRP A 132 -1.11 -15.63 -14.89
C TRP A 132 -1.91 -14.35 -15.18
N ASP A 133 -1.73 -13.72 -16.33
CA ASP A 133 -2.49 -12.51 -16.70
C ASP A 133 -3.88 -12.85 -17.26
N HIS A 134 -4.03 -14.05 -17.84
CA HIS A 134 -5.31 -14.58 -18.30
C HIS A 134 -6.20 -15.16 -17.20
N MET A 135 -5.71 -15.26 -15.96
CA MET A 135 -6.51 -15.67 -14.82
C MET A 135 -6.71 -14.52 -13.82
N THR A 136 -7.89 -14.51 -13.22
CA THR A 136 -8.18 -13.58 -12.12
C THR A 136 -7.52 -14.04 -10.82
N MET A 137 -7.36 -13.13 -9.86
CA MET A 137 -6.94 -13.52 -8.51
C MET A 137 -7.93 -14.50 -7.88
N LYS A 138 -9.23 -14.41 -8.17
CA LYS A 138 -10.22 -15.38 -7.69
C LYS A 138 -9.90 -16.79 -8.16
N GLU A 139 -9.63 -16.95 -9.46
CA GLU A 139 -9.30 -18.26 -10.05
C GLU A 139 -7.98 -18.82 -9.50
N LEU A 140 -6.99 -17.96 -9.26
CA LEU A 140 -5.75 -18.39 -8.59
C LEU A 140 -6.04 -18.88 -7.16
N LEU A 141 -6.82 -18.13 -6.39
CA LEU A 141 -7.19 -18.51 -5.01
C LEU A 141 -8.02 -19.79 -4.96
N ASP A 142 -8.92 -20.00 -5.92
CA ASP A 142 -9.68 -21.25 -6.05
C ASP A 142 -8.79 -22.46 -6.35
N LYS A 143 -7.63 -22.26 -7.02
CA LYS A 143 -6.65 -23.32 -7.28
C LYS A 143 -5.74 -23.63 -6.09
N ILE A 144 -5.30 -22.61 -5.34
CA ILE A 144 -4.25 -22.78 -4.33
C ILE A 144 -4.76 -22.91 -2.88
N CYS A 145 -5.96 -22.41 -2.58
CA CYS A 145 -6.56 -22.48 -1.25
C CYS A 145 -7.45 -23.73 -1.12
N TRP A 146 -7.14 -24.56 -0.13
CA TRP A 146 -7.88 -25.79 0.15
C TRP A 146 -9.02 -25.58 1.14
N THR A 147 -8.94 -24.50 1.92
CA THR A 147 -9.89 -24.18 2.97
C THR A 147 -10.56 -22.83 2.72
N GLU A 148 -11.84 -22.74 3.06
CA GLU A 148 -12.59 -21.48 3.02
C GLU A 148 -11.97 -20.41 3.93
N SER A 149 -11.30 -20.82 5.01
CA SER A 149 -10.60 -19.89 5.90
C SER A 149 -9.45 -19.17 5.18
N ALA A 150 -8.62 -19.90 4.42
CA ALA A 150 -7.52 -19.29 3.67
C ALA A 150 -8.06 -18.42 2.54
N LYS A 151 -9.10 -18.89 1.83
CA LYS A 151 -9.73 -18.15 0.73
C LYS A 151 -10.38 -16.84 1.20
N GLN A 152 -11.07 -16.85 2.35
CA GLN A 152 -11.65 -15.65 2.96
C GLN A 152 -10.58 -14.64 3.35
N LEU A 153 -9.51 -15.09 4.01
CA LEU A 153 -8.41 -14.20 4.40
C LEU A 153 -7.67 -13.64 3.18
N ALA A 154 -7.46 -14.46 2.14
CA ALA A 154 -6.84 -14.03 0.88
C ALA A 154 -7.70 -13.00 0.14
N THR A 155 -9.03 -13.21 0.13
CA THR A 155 -9.98 -12.26 -0.47
C THR A 155 -9.89 -10.91 0.23
N LEU A 156 -9.93 -10.91 1.57
CA LEU A 156 -9.75 -9.70 2.38
C LEU A 156 -8.40 -9.02 2.09
N PHE A 157 -7.32 -9.80 1.96
CA PHE A 157 -5.99 -9.29 1.63
C PHE A 157 -5.95 -8.60 0.26
N VAL A 158 -6.57 -9.19 -0.77
CA VAL A 158 -6.69 -8.57 -2.09
C VAL A 158 -7.49 -7.28 -2.00
N ASN A 159 -8.69 -7.31 -1.41
CA ASN A 159 -9.52 -6.11 -1.28
C ASN A 159 -8.80 -4.99 -0.53
N LEU A 160 -8.06 -5.31 0.54
CA LEU A 160 -7.29 -4.33 1.31
C LEU A 160 -6.14 -3.73 0.50
N CYS A 161 -5.38 -4.56 -0.23
CA CYS A 161 -4.18 -4.11 -0.93
C CYS A 161 -4.48 -3.24 -2.15
N VAL A 162 -5.56 -3.55 -2.88
CA VAL A 162 -5.83 -2.95 -4.20
C VAL A 162 -7.22 -2.35 -4.37
N THR A 163 -8.07 -2.41 -3.33
CA THR A 163 -9.41 -1.79 -3.32
C THR A 163 -10.31 -2.24 -4.47
N ALA A 164 -10.16 -3.50 -4.88
CA ALA A 164 -10.91 -4.15 -5.96
C ALA A 164 -11.24 -5.60 -5.57
N GLU A 165 -12.22 -6.20 -6.24
CA GLU A 165 -12.61 -7.59 -6.01
C GLU A 165 -11.67 -8.58 -6.68
N THR A 166 -11.57 -9.79 -6.11
CA THR A 166 -10.65 -10.83 -6.59
C THR A 166 -10.90 -11.27 -8.03
N HIS A 167 -12.13 -11.13 -8.52
CA HIS A 167 -12.50 -11.45 -9.90
C HIS A 167 -12.29 -10.28 -10.88
N GLU A 168 -11.94 -9.09 -10.41
CA GLU A 168 -11.69 -7.91 -11.25
C GLU A 168 -10.22 -7.75 -11.62
N VAL A 169 -9.31 -8.38 -10.86
CA VAL A 169 -7.87 -8.16 -10.98
C VAL A 169 -7.16 -9.37 -11.56
N SER A 170 -6.24 -9.12 -12.50
CA SER A 170 -5.31 -10.12 -13.04
C SER A 170 -4.41 -10.67 -11.93
N ALA A 171 -4.17 -11.98 -11.95
CA ALA A 171 -3.29 -12.62 -10.99
C ALA A 171 -1.82 -12.20 -11.19
N LEU A 172 -1.34 -12.11 -12.44
CA LEU A 172 0.00 -11.60 -12.75
C LEU A 172 0.22 -10.21 -12.14
N TRP A 173 -0.71 -9.30 -12.39
CA TRP A 173 -0.60 -7.93 -11.91
C TRP A 173 -0.60 -7.87 -10.38
N PHE A 174 -1.45 -8.64 -9.71
CA PHE A 174 -1.51 -8.64 -8.25
C PHE A 174 -0.24 -9.22 -7.61
N LEU A 175 0.26 -10.33 -8.14
CA LEU A 175 1.52 -10.95 -7.67
C LEU A 175 2.70 -10.00 -7.87
N TRP A 176 2.78 -9.32 -9.02
CA TRP A 176 3.75 -8.25 -9.26
C TRP A 176 3.60 -7.11 -8.24
N TYR A 177 2.37 -6.67 -7.98
CA TYR A 177 2.06 -5.58 -7.04
C TYR A 177 2.51 -5.92 -5.61
N VAL A 178 2.26 -7.13 -5.13
CA VAL A 178 2.75 -7.58 -3.82
C VAL A 178 4.28 -7.64 -3.80
N LYS A 179 4.90 -8.20 -4.85
CA LYS A 179 6.36 -8.33 -4.91
C LYS A 179 7.08 -6.99 -4.94
N GLN A 180 6.60 -5.99 -5.69
CA GLN A 180 7.22 -4.67 -5.73
C GLN A 180 7.11 -3.91 -4.38
N CYS A 181 6.16 -4.28 -3.53
CA CYS A 181 6.05 -3.81 -2.14
C CYS A 181 6.96 -4.55 -1.15
N GLY A 182 7.73 -5.56 -1.59
CA GLY A 182 8.61 -6.36 -0.73
C GLY A 182 7.97 -7.63 -0.16
N GLY A 183 6.89 -8.12 -0.79
CA GLY A 183 6.26 -9.40 -0.45
C GLY A 183 5.07 -9.29 0.51
N THR A 184 4.43 -10.42 0.76
CA THR A 184 3.16 -10.54 1.52
C THR A 184 3.22 -9.95 2.91
N THR A 185 4.28 -10.23 3.66
CA THR A 185 4.43 -9.73 5.02
C THR A 185 4.63 -8.21 5.02
N ARG A 186 5.39 -7.70 4.05
CA ARG A 186 5.79 -6.28 4.04
C ARG A 186 4.65 -5.35 3.66
N ILE A 187 3.83 -5.76 2.70
CA ILE A 187 2.77 -4.90 2.14
C ILE A 187 1.67 -4.55 3.16
N ILE A 188 1.40 -5.44 4.13
CA ILE A 188 0.39 -5.22 5.19
C ILE A 188 0.99 -4.84 6.54
N SER A 189 2.33 -4.88 6.68
CA SER A 189 2.96 -4.57 7.96
C SER A 189 2.97 -3.06 8.21
N THR A 190 2.43 -2.72 9.37
CA THR A 190 2.45 -1.37 9.94
C THR A 190 3.60 -1.23 10.95
N THR A 191 4.37 -2.31 11.19
CA THR A 191 5.51 -2.36 12.10
C THR A 191 6.66 -1.49 11.60
N ASN A 192 7.06 -0.52 12.43
CA ASN A 192 7.97 0.57 12.06
C ASN A 192 7.48 1.42 10.87
N GLY A 193 6.18 1.31 10.53
CA GLY A 193 5.47 2.24 9.67
C GLY A 193 5.24 3.56 10.41
N GLY A 194 5.44 4.65 9.69
CA GLY A 194 5.15 6.00 10.12
C GLY A 194 3.88 6.54 9.48
N LEU A 195 3.07 7.26 10.24
CA LEU A 195 2.18 8.27 9.72
C LEU A 195 2.94 9.59 9.73
N GLY A 196 2.82 10.40 8.69
CA GLY A 196 3.48 11.70 8.63
C GLY A 196 2.53 12.72 8.04
N PRO A 197 2.26 13.85 8.73
CA PRO A 197 1.54 14.94 8.09
C PRO A 197 2.42 15.45 6.94
N ILE A 198 1.86 15.50 5.72
CA ILE A 198 2.50 16.27 4.65
C ILE A 198 2.28 17.75 4.99
N HIS A 199 3.12 18.30 5.86
CA HIS A 199 3.10 19.71 6.20
C HIS A 199 3.50 20.48 4.95
N SER A 200 2.52 20.94 4.17
CA SER A 200 2.75 22.12 3.35
C SER A 200 2.86 23.30 4.31
N PRO A 201 3.96 24.08 4.31
CA PRO A 201 3.90 25.44 4.80
C PRO A 201 2.77 26.11 4.03
N THR A 202 1.83 26.72 4.74
CA THR A 202 0.86 27.64 4.13
C THR A 202 1.64 28.65 3.31
N ILE A 203 1.59 28.58 1.98
CA ILE A 203 1.98 29.69 1.13
C ILE A 203 0.97 30.80 1.47
N PRO A 204 1.42 31.96 2.00
CA PRO A 204 0.52 33.08 2.29
C PRO A 204 -0.25 33.44 1.02
N ALA A 205 -1.54 33.76 1.16
CA ALA A 205 -2.43 34.08 0.05
C ALA A 205 -2.07 35.36 -0.73
N GLU A 206 -0.90 35.95 -0.49
CA GLU A 206 -0.52 37.29 -0.95
C GLU A 206 0.11 37.33 -2.35
N ASN A 207 0.45 36.20 -2.96
CA ASN A 207 1.06 36.16 -4.31
C ASN A 207 0.11 35.68 -5.42
N ARG A 208 -1.19 36.04 -5.36
CA ARG A 208 -2.13 35.80 -6.48
C ARG A 208 -2.16 36.90 -7.54
N HIS A 209 -1.28 37.90 -7.46
CA HIS A 209 -1.14 38.93 -8.48
C HIS A 209 0.34 39.26 -8.74
N ALA A 210 0.93 38.56 -9.72
CA ALA A 210 2.01 39.04 -10.59
C ALA A 210 2.10 38.11 -11.81
#